data_AF-A0A961CGC6-F1
#
_entry.id   AF-A0A961CGC6-F1
#
_cell.length_a   1.000
_cell.length_b   1.000
_cell.length_c   1.000
_cell.angle_alpha   90.00
_cell.angle_beta   90.00
_cell.angle_gamma   90.00
#
_symmetry.space_group_name_H-M   'P 1'
#
loop_
_entity.id
_entity.type
_entity.pdbx_description
1 polymer ?
#
loop_
_entity_poly.entity_id
_entity_poly.type
_entity_poly.pdbx_seq_one_letter_code
_entity_poly.pdbx_strand_id
1 'polypeptide(L)'
;MGHPACHGGRRPRHEEDSVATDERPVIYATAPLRGPGLEQLRRLGDVIEDPWISADTMRLYNDEQLAERVQATSASVVICEADQCQGALLELPLLAIASTRGDPSNVDIDGATAKGIPVLHAPGRNADGVAELAVALAFAVTRRLLPADDDVRTGEVFKDGTIPYQRFRAWELAGRTVGIVGLGAVGRAAAWRFAGLGMTVISTDPYNPDATHTLDELLAEADVVSMHAPPLPETLAMMGEAQFAAMRDGAVYLNTARAALHDLDA
;
A
#
# COMPACT_ATOMS: atom_id res chain seq x y z
N MET A 1 38.54 1.63 -57.25
CA MET A 1 39.55 1.23 -56.26
C MET A 1 38.78 1.00 -54.96
N GLY A 2 38.41 -0.22 -54.58
CA GLY A 2 39.29 -1.32 -54.20
C GLY A 2 39.06 -1.56 -52.71
N HIS A 3 38.24 -2.55 -52.37
CA HIS A 3 38.00 -3.01 -51.00
C HIS A 3 39.31 -3.45 -50.31
N PRO A 4 39.30 -3.50 -48.98
CA PRO A 4 39.59 -4.79 -48.37
C PRO A 4 38.52 -5.25 -47.37
N ALA A 5 38.25 -6.54 -47.44
CA ALA A 5 37.36 -7.30 -46.58
C ALA A 5 37.94 -7.47 -45.17
N CYS A 6 37.10 -7.32 -44.14
CA CYS A 6 37.44 -7.77 -42.79
C CYS A 6 36.92 -9.20 -42.57
N HIS A 7 37.87 -10.08 -42.28
CA HIS A 7 37.72 -11.50 -42.02
C HIS A 7 36.89 -11.81 -40.76
N GLY A 8 36.18 -12.94 -40.84
CA GLY A 8 35.42 -13.51 -39.76
C GLY A 8 36.28 -13.99 -38.59
N GLY A 9 35.80 -13.68 -37.38
CA GLY A 9 36.10 -14.43 -36.17
C GLY A 9 34.77 -14.89 -35.59
N ARG A 10 34.46 -16.20 -35.71
CA ARG A 10 33.39 -16.82 -34.94
C ARG A 10 33.76 -16.70 -33.46
N ARG A 11 33.00 -15.91 -32.70
CA ARG A 11 33.05 -15.99 -31.24
C ARG A 11 32.56 -17.39 -30.83
N PRO A 12 33.19 -18.04 -29.83
CA PRO A 12 32.70 -19.33 -29.34
C PRO A 12 31.29 -19.12 -28.79
N ARG A 13 30.36 -20.00 -29.18
CA ARG A 13 29.06 -20.08 -28.54
C ARG A 13 29.33 -20.56 -27.12
N HIS A 14 29.06 -19.71 -26.14
CA HIS A 14 28.80 -20.21 -24.80
C HIS A 14 27.54 -21.07 -24.94
N GLU A 15 27.70 -22.38 -24.78
CA GLU A 15 26.59 -23.29 -24.50
C GLU A 15 26.00 -22.83 -23.17
N GLU A 16 24.92 -22.05 -23.27
CA GLU A 16 23.96 -21.89 -22.19
C GLU A 16 23.24 -23.23 -22.05
N ASP A 17 23.77 -24.09 -21.19
CA ASP A 17 22.98 -25.17 -20.59
C ASP A 17 21.94 -24.55 -19.64
N SER A 18 20.94 -23.87 -20.21
CA SER A 18 19.68 -23.64 -19.49
C SER A 18 18.80 -24.84 -19.75
N VAL A 19 18.77 -25.77 -18.80
CA VAL A 19 17.69 -26.75 -18.73
C VAL A 19 16.43 -25.99 -18.33
N ALA A 20 15.81 -25.32 -19.29
CA ALA A 20 14.42 -24.91 -19.17
C ALA A 20 13.61 -26.20 -19.24
N THR A 21 13.29 -26.76 -18.08
CA THR A 21 12.36 -27.87 -17.98
C THR A 21 11.03 -27.39 -18.55
N ASP A 22 10.49 -28.13 -19.53
CA ASP A 22 9.19 -27.94 -20.18
C ASP A 22 7.99 -28.15 -19.21
N GLU A 23 8.26 -28.14 -17.90
CA GLU A 23 7.30 -28.35 -16.83
C GLU A 23 6.76 -27.00 -16.35
N ARG A 24 5.43 -26.90 -16.35
CA ARG A 24 4.72 -25.73 -15.84
C ARG A 24 4.99 -25.60 -14.32
N PRO A 25 5.35 -24.41 -13.82
CA PRO A 25 5.56 -24.21 -12.39
C PRO A 25 4.27 -24.46 -11.62
N VAL A 26 4.38 -25.13 -10.47
CA VAL A 26 3.29 -25.21 -9.49
C VAL A 26 3.36 -23.97 -8.61
N ILE A 27 2.25 -23.23 -8.57
CA ILE A 27 2.12 -21.95 -7.89
C ILE A 27 1.23 -22.15 -6.68
N TYR A 28 1.77 -22.00 -5.47
CA TYR A 28 1.00 -22.05 -4.23
C TYR A 28 0.63 -20.64 -3.79
N ALA A 29 -0.67 -20.33 -3.80
CA ALA A 29 -1.19 -18.99 -3.52
C ALA A 29 -2.01 -18.97 -2.23
N THR A 30 -1.44 -18.40 -1.17
CA THR A 30 -2.16 -18.11 0.08
C THR A 30 -2.82 -16.73 0.06
N ALA A 31 -2.39 -15.85 -0.85
CA ALA A 31 -3.07 -14.60 -1.11
C ALA A 31 -4.44 -14.84 -1.79
N PRO A 32 -5.50 -14.10 -1.41
CA PRO A 32 -6.76 -14.15 -2.13
C PRO A 32 -6.61 -13.49 -3.50
N LEU A 33 -6.67 -14.31 -4.56
CA LEU A 33 -6.57 -13.88 -5.95
C LEU A 33 -7.93 -13.94 -6.64
N ARG A 34 -8.18 -13.02 -7.58
CA ARG A 34 -9.43 -12.98 -8.35
C ARG A 34 -9.26 -12.25 -9.67
N GLY A 35 -10.18 -12.52 -10.59
CA GLY A 35 -10.30 -11.79 -11.86
C GLY A 35 -9.15 -12.06 -12.84
N PRO A 36 -8.91 -11.13 -13.78
CA PRO A 36 -7.99 -11.35 -14.91
C PRO A 36 -6.55 -11.73 -14.53
N GLY A 37 -6.04 -11.24 -13.39
CA GLY A 37 -4.69 -11.59 -12.93
C GLY A 37 -4.55 -13.06 -12.56
N LEU A 38 -5.58 -13.66 -11.93
CA LEU A 38 -5.60 -15.09 -11.63
C LEU A 38 -5.69 -15.92 -12.91
N GLU A 39 -6.46 -15.47 -13.90
CA GLU A 39 -6.54 -16.14 -15.21
C GLU A 39 -5.19 -16.12 -15.94
N GLN A 40 -4.42 -15.04 -15.82
CA GLN A 40 -3.06 -14.98 -16.34
C GLN A 40 -2.13 -15.95 -15.62
N LEU A 41 -2.18 -16.03 -14.29
CA LEU A 41 -1.37 -16.98 -13.51
C LEU A 41 -1.66 -18.44 -13.90
N ARG A 42 -2.94 -18.80 -14.10
CA ARG A 42 -3.35 -20.14 -14.57
C ARG A 42 -2.89 -20.47 -15.99
N ARG A 43 -2.46 -19.48 -16.78
CA ARG A 43 -1.82 -19.71 -18.09
C ARG A 43 -0.31 -19.95 -17.96
N LEU A 44 0.30 -19.45 -16.89
CA LEU A 44 1.75 -19.55 -16.63
C LEU A 44 2.12 -20.81 -15.84
N GLY A 45 1.24 -21.31 -14.98
CA GLY A 45 1.51 -22.45 -14.11
C GLY A 45 0.25 -23.13 -13.59
N ASP A 46 0.44 -24.16 -12.78
CA ASP A 46 -0.64 -24.88 -12.11
C ASP A 46 -0.86 -24.25 -10.74
N VAL A 47 -1.97 -23.52 -10.59
CA VAL A 47 -2.25 -22.70 -9.42
C VAL A 47 -3.04 -23.49 -8.38
N ILE A 48 -2.45 -23.62 -7.19
CA ILE A 48 -3.10 -24.16 -5.99
C ILE A 48 -3.48 -22.97 -5.11
N GLU A 49 -4.77 -22.67 -5.06
CA GLU A 49 -5.33 -21.60 -4.24
C GLU A 49 -5.63 -22.14 -2.84
N ASP A 50 -5.01 -21.52 -1.84
CA ASP A 50 -5.24 -21.82 -0.42
C ASP A 50 -5.38 -20.50 0.36
N PRO A 51 -6.35 -19.64 0.01
CA PRO A 51 -6.39 -18.27 0.51
C PRO A 51 -6.71 -18.21 2.00
N TRP A 52 -5.94 -17.41 2.76
CA TRP A 52 -6.14 -17.25 4.21
C TRP A 52 -7.53 -16.74 4.59
N ILE A 53 -8.18 -15.96 3.72
CA ILE A 53 -9.51 -15.37 3.97
C ILE A 53 -10.66 -16.39 3.93
N SER A 54 -10.43 -17.56 3.33
CA SER A 54 -11.46 -18.63 3.23
C SER A 54 -11.50 -19.54 4.45
N ALA A 55 -10.62 -19.34 5.43
CA ALA A 55 -10.59 -20.12 6.66
C ALA A 55 -11.56 -19.51 7.70
N ASP A 56 -12.32 -20.37 8.38
CA ASP A 56 -13.21 -19.97 9.49
C ASP A 56 -12.46 -19.40 10.70
N THR A 57 -11.15 -19.68 10.78
CA THR A 57 -10.24 -19.16 11.81
C THR A 57 -9.05 -18.49 11.15
N MET A 58 -8.47 -17.49 11.82
CA MET A 58 -7.29 -16.79 11.31
C MET A 58 -6.15 -17.80 11.07
N ARG A 59 -5.80 -17.97 9.80
CA ARG A 59 -4.70 -18.85 9.38
C ARG A 59 -3.66 -18.04 8.63
N LEU A 60 -2.59 -17.71 9.35
CA LEU A 60 -1.37 -17.14 8.79
C LEU A 60 -0.24 -18.13 9.08
N TYR A 61 0.39 -18.63 8.03
CA TYR A 61 1.50 -19.55 8.17
C TYR A 61 2.77 -18.82 8.62
N ASN A 62 3.48 -19.42 9.57
CA ASN A 62 4.90 -19.11 9.76
C ASN A 62 5.73 -19.74 8.62
N ASP A 63 7.04 -19.52 8.65
CA ASP A 63 7.98 -20.05 7.68
C ASP A 63 7.99 -21.58 7.60
N GLU A 64 8.02 -22.27 8.74
CA GLU A 64 8.03 -23.74 8.80
C GLU A 64 6.75 -24.34 8.20
N GLN A 65 5.59 -23.84 8.61
CA GLN A 65 4.31 -24.29 8.10
C GLN A 65 4.17 -24.00 6.61
N LEU A 66 4.57 -22.82 6.15
CA LEU A 66 4.51 -22.47 4.73
C LEU A 66 5.44 -23.38 3.91
N ALA A 67 6.64 -23.67 4.42
CA ALA A 67 7.56 -24.62 3.80
C ALA A 67 6.96 -26.04 3.67
N GLU A 68 6.30 -26.55 4.72
CA GLU A 68 5.59 -27.83 4.67
C GLU A 68 4.52 -27.86 3.58
N ARG A 69 3.75 -26.77 3.42
CA ARG A 69 2.72 -26.68 2.37
C ARG A 69 3.33 -26.64 0.98
N VAL A 70 4.41 -25.90 0.80
CA VAL A 70 5.14 -25.83 -0.48
C VAL A 70 5.71 -27.20 -0.85
N GLN A 71 6.32 -27.91 0.10
CA GLN A 71 6.81 -29.27 -0.13
C GLN A 71 5.68 -30.25 -0.45
N ALA A 72 4.57 -30.21 0.30
CA ALA A 72 3.43 -31.10 0.10
C ALA A 72 2.73 -30.90 -1.26
N THR A 73 2.88 -29.71 -1.84
CA THR A 73 2.30 -29.35 -3.15
C THR A 73 3.31 -29.40 -4.28
N SER A 74 4.59 -29.64 -3.99
CA SER A 74 5.70 -29.49 -4.95
C SER A 74 5.72 -28.12 -5.62
N ALA A 75 5.31 -27.07 -4.89
CA ALA A 75 5.27 -25.71 -5.42
C ALA A 75 6.68 -25.15 -5.61
N SER A 76 6.88 -24.44 -6.72
CA SER A 76 8.12 -23.73 -7.03
C SER A 76 7.91 -22.21 -7.04
N VAL A 77 6.67 -21.73 -6.94
CA VAL A 77 6.34 -20.32 -6.77
C VAL A 77 5.39 -20.16 -5.59
N VAL A 78 5.65 -19.17 -4.75
CA VAL A 78 4.77 -18.82 -3.62
C VAL A 78 4.16 -17.44 -3.85
N ILE A 79 2.85 -17.31 -3.71
CA ILE A 79 2.14 -16.03 -3.71
C ILE A 79 1.53 -15.78 -2.33
N CYS A 80 2.18 -14.94 -1.53
CA CYS A 80 1.78 -14.63 -0.15
C CYS A 80 1.16 -13.22 -0.01
N GLU A 81 0.24 -13.04 0.93
CA GLU A 81 -0.22 -11.69 1.33
C GLU A 81 0.20 -11.36 2.76
N ALA A 82 0.13 -12.31 3.70
CA ALA A 82 0.42 -12.04 5.11
C ALA A 82 1.27 -13.12 5.79
N ASP A 83 1.38 -14.31 5.19
CA ASP A 83 2.22 -15.41 5.67
C ASP A 83 3.70 -15.03 5.72
N GLN A 84 4.45 -15.61 6.64
CA GLN A 84 5.87 -15.29 6.81
C GLN A 84 6.70 -16.03 5.76
N CYS A 85 7.29 -15.27 4.85
CA CYS A 85 8.05 -15.75 3.70
C CYS A 85 9.55 -15.59 4.02
N GLN A 86 10.06 -16.40 4.96
CA GLN A 86 11.42 -16.34 5.54
C GLN A 86 11.94 -17.73 5.94
N GLY A 87 13.14 -17.82 6.52
CA GLY A 87 13.63 -19.01 7.23
C GLY A 87 13.56 -20.31 6.41
N ALA A 88 12.87 -21.33 6.96
CA ALA A 88 12.77 -22.66 6.34
C ALA A 88 12.21 -22.64 4.91
N LEU A 89 11.37 -21.67 4.58
CA LEU A 89 10.83 -21.50 3.23
C LEU A 89 11.94 -21.20 2.20
N LEU A 90 12.93 -20.40 2.58
CA LEU A 90 13.99 -19.94 1.69
C LEU A 90 15.06 -21.02 1.42
N GLU A 91 14.99 -22.15 2.14
CA GLU A 91 15.83 -23.33 1.88
C GLU A 91 15.24 -24.24 0.78
N LEU A 92 14.01 -23.96 0.31
CA LEU A 92 13.37 -24.71 -0.76
C LEU A 92 13.80 -24.20 -2.15
N PRO A 93 13.73 -25.04 -3.21
CA PRO A 93 14.10 -24.65 -4.57
C PRO A 93 13.00 -23.80 -5.24
N LEU A 94 12.77 -22.61 -4.70
CA LEU A 94 11.78 -21.67 -5.22
C LEU A 94 12.31 -20.89 -6.43
N LEU A 95 11.48 -20.80 -7.47
CA LEU A 95 11.69 -19.92 -8.62
C LEU A 95 11.37 -18.46 -8.30
N ALA A 96 10.39 -18.21 -7.42
CA ALA A 96 9.99 -16.86 -7.02
C ALA A 96 9.11 -16.85 -5.77
N ILE A 97 9.15 -15.72 -5.05
CA ILE A 97 8.16 -15.35 -4.04
C ILE A 97 7.47 -14.07 -4.52
N ALA A 98 6.14 -14.04 -4.57
CA ALA A 98 5.38 -12.85 -4.90
C ALA A 98 4.51 -12.43 -3.72
N SER A 99 4.74 -11.22 -3.20
CA SER A 99 3.88 -10.60 -2.19
C SER A 99 2.81 -9.75 -2.85
N THR A 100 1.55 -9.89 -2.43
CA THR A 100 0.47 -9.00 -2.91
C THR A 100 0.42 -7.66 -2.15
N ARG A 101 1.40 -7.41 -1.27
CA ARG A 101 1.59 -6.13 -0.56
C ARG A 101 2.41 -5.14 -1.38
N GLY A 102 2.18 -3.85 -1.12
CA GLY A 102 3.01 -2.79 -1.68
C GLY A 102 4.41 -2.76 -1.08
N ASP A 103 4.50 -2.96 0.24
CA ASP A 103 5.74 -3.14 0.97
C ASP A 103 5.70 -4.51 1.67
N PRO A 104 6.50 -5.50 1.23
CA PRO A 104 6.39 -6.88 1.66
C PRO A 104 7.13 -7.12 3.00
N SER A 105 6.68 -6.46 4.07
CA SER A 105 7.28 -6.55 5.41
C SER A 105 7.27 -7.96 6.05
N ASN A 106 6.60 -8.91 5.42
CA ASN A 106 6.48 -10.31 5.82
C ASN A 106 7.45 -11.24 5.04
N VAL A 107 8.31 -10.68 4.19
CA VAL A 107 9.27 -11.43 3.37
C VAL A 107 10.68 -11.04 3.79
N ASP A 108 11.54 -12.03 4.05
CA ASP A 108 12.98 -11.80 4.23
C ASP A 108 13.65 -11.61 2.86
N ILE A 109 13.67 -10.36 2.38
CA ILE A 109 14.20 -9.99 1.06
C ILE A 109 15.69 -10.27 0.96
N ASP A 110 16.46 -9.99 2.01
CA ASP A 110 17.91 -10.19 2.02
C ASP A 110 18.24 -11.69 1.97
N GLY A 111 17.54 -12.49 2.78
CA GLY A 111 17.65 -13.95 2.75
C GLY A 111 17.27 -14.54 1.38
N ALA A 112 16.15 -14.09 0.80
CA ALA A 112 15.71 -14.54 -0.53
C ALA A 112 16.75 -14.18 -1.60
N THR A 113 17.30 -12.96 -1.55
CA THR A 113 18.33 -12.48 -2.46
C THR A 113 19.61 -13.33 -2.34
N ALA A 114 20.05 -13.63 -1.11
CA ALA A 114 21.23 -14.48 -0.87
C ALA A 114 21.07 -15.90 -1.43
N LYS A 115 19.83 -16.39 -1.55
CA LYS A 115 19.48 -17.69 -2.14
C LYS A 115 19.18 -17.61 -3.64
N GLY A 116 19.21 -16.43 -4.25
CA GLY A 116 18.88 -16.23 -5.66
C GLY A 116 17.39 -16.34 -5.97
N ILE A 117 16.52 -16.22 -4.97
CA ILE A 117 15.06 -16.27 -5.11
C ILE A 117 14.55 -14.84 -5.35
N PRO A 118 14.02 -14.51 -6.55
CA PRO A 118 13.45 -13.19 -6.81
C PRO A 118 12.19 -12.96 -5.97
N VAL A 119 12.10 -11.78 -5.37
CA VAL A 119 10.92 -11.31 -4.65
C VAL A 119 10.18 -10.28 -5.50
N LEU A 120 8.92 -10.57 -5.83
CA LEU A 120 8.00 -9.65 -6.49
C LEU A 120 7.04 -9.04 -5.47
N HIS A 121 6.62 -7.80 -5.69
CA HIS A 121 5.64 -7.13 -4.85
C HIS A 121 4.70 -6.23 -5.69
N ALA A 122 3.62 -5.72 -5.08
CA ALA A 122 2.56 -5.00 -5.78
C ALA A 122 2.45 -3.53 -5.30
N PRO A 123 3.45 -2.67 -5.59
CA PRO A 123 3.45 -1.28 -5.14
C PRO A 123 2.25 -0.52 -5.72
N GLY A 124 1.57 0.26 -4.88
CA GLY A 124 0.43 1.08 -5.30
C GLY A 124 -0.87 0.32 -5.62
N ARG A 125 -0.92 -1.01 -5.44
CA ARG A 125 -2.13 -1.83 -5.72
C ARG A 125 -3.40 -1.31 -5.05
N ASN A 126 -3.29 -0.75 -3.85
CA ASN A 126 -4.40 -0.21 -3.07
C ASN A 126 -4.46 1.33 -3.07
N ALA A 127 -3.71 2.01 -3.95
CA ALA A 127 -3.58 3.46 -3.93
C ALA A 127 -4.95 4.17 -4.02
N ASP A 128 -5.78 3.79 -4.98
CA ASP A 128 -7.11 4.37 -5.16
C ASP A 128 -8.03 4.08 -3.97
N GLY A 129 -8.06 2.86 -3.46
CA GLY A 129 -8.91 2.50 -2.32
C GLY A 129 -8.55 3.28 -1.05
N VAL A 130 -7.26 3.48 -0.79
CA VAL A 130 -6.80 4.29 0.36
C VAL A 130 -7.08 5.78 0.14
N ALA A 131 -6.92 6.28 -1.08
CA ALA A 131 -7.25 7.66 -1.43
C ALA A 131 -8.76 7.96 -1.31
N GLU A 132 -9.61 7.02 -1.74
CA GLU A 132 -11.06 7.09 -1.58
C GLU A 132 -11.46 7.11 -0.11
N LEU A 133 -10.82 6.26 0.71
CA LEU A 133 -11.04 6.27 2.15
C LEU A 133 -10.63 7.61 2.79
N ALA A 134 -9.50 8.19 2.40
CA ALA A 134 -9.08 9.49 2.91
C ALA A 134 -10.11 10.59 2.60
N VAL A 135 -10.63 10.63 1.36
CA VAL A 135 -11.70 11.56 0.97
C VAL A 135 -12.99 11.29 1.74
N ALA A 136 -13.37 10.02 1.93
CA ALA A 136 -14.55 9.66 2.71
C ALA A 136 -14.43 10.12 4.17
N LEU A 137 -13.26 9.94 4.79
CA LEU A 137 -12.99 10.41 6.15
C LEU A 137 -12.99 11.94 6.22
N ALA A 138 -12.44 12.63 5.21
CA ALA A 138 -12.51 14.09 5.12
C ALA A 138 -13.96 14.56 5.16
N PHE A 139 -14.86 13.97 4.36
CA PHE A 139 -16.29 14.30 4.43
C PHE A 139 -16.93 13.91 5.76
N ALA A 140 -16.61 12.72 6.29
CA ALA A 140 -17.21 12.23 7.52
C ALA A 140 -16.94 13.17 8.71
N VAL A 141 -15.70 13.64 8.83
CA VAL A 141 -15.29 14.57 9.90
C VAL A 141 -15.81 15.98 9.61
N THR A 142 -15.52 16.54 8.43
CA THR A 142 -15.88 17.94 8.13
C THR A 142 -17.38 18.17 8.10
N ARG A 143 -18.20 17.17 7.74
CA ARG A 143 -19.67 17.30 7.68
C ARG A 143 -20.39 16.71 8.88
N ARG A 144 -19.66 16.29 9.92
CA ARG A 144 -20.18 15.65 11.14
C ARG A 144 -21.14 14.49 10.81
N LEU A 145 -20.75 13.65 9.86
CA LEU A 145 -21.60 12.59 9.33
C LEU A 145 -21.96 11.54 10.40
N LEU A 146 -20.98 11.13 11.21
CA LEU A 146 -21.20 10.07 12.21
C LEU A 146 -22.15 10.50 13.33
N PRO A 147 -21.99 11.68 13.97
CA PRO A 147 -22.99 12.16 14.94
C PRO A 147 -24.38 12.39 14.33
N ALA A 148 -24.46 12.81 13.07
CA ALA A 148 -25.74 13.00 12.40
C ALA A 148 -26.43 11.66 12.07
N ASP A 149 -25.68 10.63 11.68
CA ASP A 149 -26.19 9.27 11.48
C ASP A 149 -26.73 8.67 12.80
N ASP A 150 -26.00 8.86 13.90
CA ASP A 150 -26.42 8.39 15.23
C ASP A 150 -27.76 9.01 15.68
N ASP A 151 -27.90 10.34 15.55
CA ASP A 151 -29.16 11.03 15.85
C ASP A 151 -30.36 10.46 15.07
N VAL A 152 -30.15 10.12 13.80
CA VAL A 152 -31.22 9.54 12.96
C VAL A 152 -31.56 8.12 13.42
N ARG A 153 -30.57 7.29 13.73
CA ARG A 153 -30.79 5.90 14.19
C ARG A 153 -31.47 5.83 15.55
N THR A 154 -31.17 6.78 16.41
CA THR A 154 -31.69 6.84 17.78
C THR A 154 -33.01 7.60 17.90
N GLY A 155 -33.44 8.31 16.84
CA GLY A 155 -34.64 9.14 16.86
C GLY A 155 -34.45 10.51 17.52
N GLU A 156 -33.20 10.88 17.80
CA GLU A 156 -32.78 12.08 18.55
C GLU A 156 -32.44 13.27 17.63
N VAL A 157 -33.07 13.33 16.44
CA VAL A 157 -32.83 14.38 15.43
C VAL A 157 -33.11 15.79 15.98
N PHE A 158 -34.10 15.91 16.86
CA PHE A 158 -34.46 17.14 17.56
C PHE A 158 -34.25 16.93 19.06
N LYS A 159 -33.06 17.27 19.56
CA LYS A 159 -32.73 17.20 20.98
C LYS A 159 -32.14 18.50 21.51
N ASP A 160 -32.17 18.65 22.83
CA ASP A 160 -31.61 19.80 23.56
C ASP A 160 -32.16 21.16 23.07
N GLY A 161 -33.37 21.19 22.52
CA GLY A 161 -34.00 22.40 21.98
C GLY A 161 -33.35 22.94 20.70
N THR A 162 -32.56 22.14 19.99
CA THR A 162 -31.84 22.54 18.78
C THR A 162 -32.22 21.70 17.57
N ILE A 163 -32.00 22.25 16.37
CA ILE A 163 -32.22 21.55 15.10
C ILE A 163 -30.89 21.06 14.49
N PRO A 164 -30.90 20.04 13.61
CA PRO A 164 -29.70 19.54 12.95
C PRO A 164 -28.87 20.63 12.26
N TYR A 165 -29.53 21.61 11.63
CA TYR A 165 -28.83 22.73 10.97
C TYR A 165 -27.96 23.55 11.93
N GLN A 166 -28.36 23.71 13.19
CA GLN A 166 -27.58 24.44 14.19
C GLN A 166 -26.39 23.59 14.70
N ARG A 167 -26.61 22.29 14.90
CA ARG A 167 -25.62 21.37 15.50
C ARG A 167 -24.55 20.91 14.51
N PHE A 168 -24.92 20.75 13.25
CA PHE A 168 -24.06 20.17 12.21
C PHE A 168 -23.65 21.17 11.13
N ARG A 169 -23.79 22.47 11.41
CA ARG A 169 -23.21 23.50 10.56
C ARG A 169 -21.69 23.30 10.49
N ALA A 170 -21.17 23.20 9.28
CA ALA A 170 -19.76 23.00 9.05
C ALA A 170 -19.30 23.69 7.77
N TRP A 171 -18.00 23.63 7.49
CA TRP A 171 -17.40 24.19 6.30
C TRP A 171 -17.36 23.19 5.16
N GLU A 172 -17.32 23.71 3.94
CA GLU A 172 -17.21 22.95 2.71
C GLU A 172 -15.74 22.76 2.34
N LEU A 173 -15.39 21.60 1.76
CA LEU A 173 -14.02 21.33 1.29
C LEU A 173 -13.61 22.27 0.15
N ALA A 174 -14.52 22.61 -0.75
CA ALA A 174 -14.20 23.48 -1.89
C ALA A 174 -13.66 24.84 -1.42
N GLY A 175 -12.57 25.29 -2.02
CA GLY A 175 -11.87 26.53 -1.65
C GLY A 175 -10.98 26.43 -0.41
N ARG A 176 -10.83 25.23 0.18
CA ARG A 176 -9.91 24.95 1.29
C ARG A 176 -8.59 24.36 0.81
N THR A 177 -7.60 24.35 1.70
CA THR A 177 -6.29 23.76 1.43
C THR A 177 -6.17 22.37 2.05
N VAL A 178 -5.74 21.39 1.26
CA VAL A 178 -5.28 20.08 1.76
C VAL A 178 -3.77 19.98 1.65
N GLY A 179 -3.13 19.58 2.75
CA GLY A 179 -1.73 19.20 2.81
C GLY A 179 -1.56 17.68 2.72
N ILE A 180 -0.85 17.22 1.71
CA ILE A 180 -0.53 15.81 1.48
C ILE A 180 0.87 15.52 2.04
N VAL A 181 0.97 14.69 3.08
CA VAL A 181 2.25 14.25 3.65
C VAL A 181 2.62 12.90 3.05
N GLY A 182 3.62 12.89 2.16
CA GLY A 182 3.98 11.75 1.32
C GLY A 182 3.25 11.75 -0.03
N LEU A 183 4.00 12.02 -1.11
CA LEU A 183 3.51 12.15 -2.49
C LEU A 183 3.85 10.90 -3.33
N GLY A 184 3.72 9.73 -2.70
CA GLY A 184 3.79 8.40 -3.33
C GLY A 184 2.53 8.05 -4.13
N ALA A 185 2.33 6.76 -4.42
CA ALA A 185 1.17 6.30 -5.20
C ALA A 185 -0.18 6.70 -4.58
N VAL A 186 -0.34 6.49 -3.27
CA VAL A 186 -1.56 6.88 -2.52
C VAL A 186 -1.69 8.40 -2.48
N GLY A 187 -0.62 9.11 -2.10
CA GLY A 187 -0.64 10.57 -1.98
C GLY A 187 -1.04 11.27 -3.27
N ARG A 188 -0.51 10.83 -4.42
CA ARG A 188 -0.93 11.36 -5.74
C ARG A 188 -2.38 11.04 -6.08
N ALA A 189 -2.85 9.83 -5.76
CA ALA A 189 -4.25 9.45 -5.99
C ALA A 189 -5.22 10.26 -5.11
N ALA A 190 -4.81 10.59 -3.87
CA ALA A 190 -5.56 11.46 -2.96
C ALA A 190 -5.53 12.93 -3.43
N ALA A 191 -4.35 13.45 -3.79
CA ALA A 191 -4.15 14.78 -4.34
C ALA A 191 -5.07 15.05 -5.54
N TRP A 192 -5.13 14.12 -6.49
CA TRP A 192 -6.00 14.23 -7.66
C TRP A 192 -7.48 14.35 -7.28
N ARG A 193 -7.95 13.56 -6.31
CA ARG A 193 -9.35 13.58 -5.84
C ARG A 193 -9.67 14.89 -5.10
N PHE A 194 -8.80 15.31 -4.19
CA PHE A 194 -9.01 16.57 -3.45
C PHE A 194 -8.98 17.79 -4.38
N ALA A 195 -8.07 17.83 -5.36
CA ALA A 195 -8.10 18.85 -6.40
C ALA A 195 -9.42 18.83 -7.19
N GLY A 196 -9.93 17.64 -7.53
CA GLY A 196 -11.25 17.46 -8.16
C GLY A 196 -12.43 17.94 -7.31
N LEU A 197 -12.28 18.00 -5.99
CA LEU A 197 -13.26 18.58 -5.06
C LEU A 197 -13.12 20.09 -4.88
N GLY A 198 -12.22 20.73 -5.64
CA GLY A 198 -11.98 22.17 -5.59
C GLY A 198 -11.11 22.63 -4.42
N MET A 199 -10.31 21.73 -3.84
CA MET A 199 -9.31 22.11 -2.84
C MET A 199 -7.99 22.56 -3.49
N THR A 200 -7.30 23.49 -2.86
CA THR A 200 -5.89 23.75 -3.13
C THR A 200 -5.07 22.61 -2.54
N VAL A 201 -4.23 21.96 -3.34
CA VAL A 201 -3.38 20.85 -2.89
C VAL A 201 -1.95 21.36 -2.71
N ILE A 202 -1.41 21.21 -1.50
CA ILE A 202 0.00 21.38 -1.17
C ILE A 202 0.55 20.04 -0.66
N SER A 203 1.87 19.84 -0.72
CA SER A 203 2.45 18.55 -0.35
C SER A 203 3.90 18.66 0.11
N THR A 204 4.28 17.74 1.00
CA THR A 204 5.64 17.54 1.49
C THR A 204 6.06 16.08 1.24
N ASP A 205 7.22 15.88 0.63
CA ASP A 205 7.84 14.57 0.38
C ASP A 205 9.33 14.79 0.04
N PRO A 206 10.28 14.22 0.80
CA PRO A 206 11.71 14.44 0.56
C PRO A 206 12.24 13.75 -0.72
N TYR A 207 11.48 12.83 -1.30
CA TYR A 207 11.87 12.02 -2.46
C TYR A 207 11.09 12.38 -3.73
N ASN A 208 10.10 13.26 -3.65
CA ASN A 208 9.30 13.67 -4.80
C ASN A 208 9.49 15.18 -5.10
N PRO A 209 10.09 15.55 -6.24
CA PRO A 209 10.35 16.95 -6.57
C PRO A 209 9.07 17.80 -6.81
N ASP A 210 7.91 17.17 -7.02
CA ASP A 210 6.64 17.89 -7.13
C ASP A 210 6.13 18.37 -5.75
N ALA A 211 6.69 17.84 -4.66
CA ALA A 211 6.39 18.31 -3.31
C ALA A 211 7.22 19.54 -2.97
N THR A 212 6.53 20.67 -2.80
CA THR A 212 7.13 22.00 -2.74
C THR A 212 7.17 22.61 -1.34
N HIS A 213 6.59 21.95 -0.34
CA HIS A 213 6.47 22.48 1.02
C HIS A 213 7.29 21.64 2.00
N THR A 214 7.86 22.30 3.00
CA THR A 214 8.28 21.65 4.24
C THR A 214 7.05 21.19 5.04
N LEU A 215 7.26 20.33 6.04
CA LEU A 215 6.16 19.91 6.92
C LEU A 215 5.57 21.12 7.66
N ASP A 216 6.42 21.98 8.23
CA ASP A 216 5.97 23.14 9.00
C ASP A 216 5.15 24.14 8.16
N GLU A 217 5.59 24.44 6.93
CA GLU A 217 4.83 25.28 5.99
C GLU A 217 3.46 24.65 5.67
N LEU A 218 3.45 23.33 5.42
CA LEU A 218 2.21 22.62 5.13
C LEU A 218 1.22 22.66 6.30
N LEU A 219 1.69 22.43 7.53
CA LEU A 219 0.85 22.43 8.73
C LEU A 219 0.26 23.83 9.01
N ALA A 220 1.03 24.89 8.76
CA ALA A 220 0.60 26.27 8.94
C ALA A 220 -0.48 26.70 7.93
N GLU A 221 -0.54 26.08 6.74
CA GLU A 221 -1.44 26.47 5.65
C GLU A 221 -2.68 25.58 5.50
N ALA A 222 -2.57 24.29 5.78
CA ALA A 222 -3.59 23.30 5.47
C ALA A 222 -4.81 23.36 6.42
N ASP A 223 -6.02 23.32 5.83
CA ASP A 223 -7.27 23.07 6.56
C ASP A 223 -7.48 21.55 6.79
N VAL A 224 -6.91 20.71 5.92
CA VAL A 224 -6.88 19.24 6.05
C VAL A 224 -5.46 18.74 5.85
N VAL A 225 -4.91 17.96 6.77
CA VAL A 225 -3.62 17.28 6.62
C VAL A 225 -3.89 15.79 6.42
N SER A 226 -3.45 15.22 5.30
CA SER A 226 -3.65 13.82 4.93
C SER A 226 -2.32 13.06 4.86
N MET A 227 -2.13 12.13 5.79
CA MET A 227 -0.90 11.36 5.97
C MET A 227 -0.87 10.10 5.11
N HIS A 228 0.15 10.02 4.24
CA HIS A 228 0.40 8.92 3.30
C HIS A 228 1.87 8.47 3.27
N ALA A 229 2.72 9.00 4.16
CA ALA A 229 4.11 8.58 4.30
C ALA A 229 4.23 7.14 4.85
N PRO A 230 5.26 6.39 4.45
CA PRO A 230 5.57 5.10 5.08
C PRO A 230 6.17 5.31 6.49
N PRO A 231 6.04 4.31 7.41
CA PRO A 231 6.74 4.33 8.69
C PRO A 231 8.22 3.96 8.49
N LEU A 232 9.08 4.96 8.55
CA LEU A 232 10.53 4.86 8.51
C LEU A 232 11.08 5.39 9.84
N PRO A 233 12.31 5.06 10.25
CA PRO A 233 12.90 5.59 11.48
C PRO A 233 12.77 7.12 11.61
N GLU A 234 12.82 7.84 10.48
CA GLU A 234 12.72 9.30 10.43
C GLU A 234 11.27 9.84 10.45
N THR A 235 10.27 9.00 10.20
CA THR A 235 8.84 9.38 10.18
C THR A 235 8.03 8.82 11.36
N LEU A 236 8.64 8.00 12.21
CA LEU A 236 8.01 7.52 13.44
C LEU A 236 7.67 8.70 14.36
N ALA A 237 6.41 8.75 14.79
CA ALA A 237 5.83 9.80 15.61
C ALA A 237 6.11 11.22 15.08
N MET A 238 6.24 11.39 13.76
CA MET A 238 6.53 12.69 13.14
C MET A 238 5.44 13.73 13.40
N MET A 239 4.21 13.30 13.66
CA MET A 239 3.12 14.13 14.14
C MET A 239 2.99 13.99 15.66
N GLY A 240 3.70 14.85 16.42
CA GLY A 240 3.58 14.95 17.87
C GLY A 240 2.88 16.24 18.31
N GLU A 241 2.94 16.56 19.60
CA GLU A 241 2.29 17.74 20.21
C GLU A 241 2.65 19.04 19.47
N ALA A 242 3.93 19.24 19.15
CA ALA A 242 4.39 20.44 18.45
C ALA A 242 3.79 20.56 17.03
N GLN A 243 3.67 19.44 16.30
CA GLN A 243 3.12 19.44 14.95
C GLN A 243 1.60 19.63 14.98
N PHE A 244 0.88 19.00 15.92
CA PHE A 244 -0.54 19.25 16.08
C PHE A 244 -0.81 20.70 16.53
N ALA A 245 0.03 21.28 17.39
CA ALA A 245 -0.07 22.68 17.78
C ALA A 245 0.27 23.66 16.64
N ALA A 246 1.08 23.23 15.66
CA ALA A 246 1.40 24.01 14.47
C ALA A 246 0.29 23.97 13.40
N MET A 247 -0.66 23.05 13.51
CA MET A 247 -1.83 23.02 12.63
C MET A 247 -2.73 24.23 12.88
N ARG A 248 -3.46 24.64 11.84
CA ARG A 248 -4.48 25.69 11.97
C ARG A 248 -5.57 25.26 12.94
N ASP A 249 -6.08 26.21 13.72
CA ASP A 249 -7.23 25.97 14.60
C ASP A 249 -8.43 25.44 13.78
N GLY A 250 -9.01 24.33 14.23
CA GLY A 250 -10.09 23.63 13.55
C GLY A 250 -9.69 22.83 12.31
N ALA A 251 -8.39 22.67 12.02
CA ALA A 251 -7.91 21.78 10.95
C ALA A 251 -8.21 20.30 11.25
N VAL A 252 -8.25 19.50 10.18
CA VAL A 252 -8.51 18.05 10.26
C VAL A 252 -7.25 17.27 9.91
N TYR A 253 -6.82 16.38 10.80
CA TYR A 253 -5.79 15.39 10.52
C TYR A 253 -6.40 14.05 10.11
N LEU A 254 -5.94 13.50 8.99
CA LEU A 254 -6.36 12.21 8.46
C LEU A 254 -5.15 11.29 8.36
N ASN A 255 -5.18 10.16 9.04
CA ASN A 255 -4.14 9.13 8.92
C ASN A 255 -4.71 7.84 8.34
N THR A 256 -4.47 7.63 7.06
CA THR A 256 -4.77 6.36 6.36
C THR A 256 -3.50 5.56 6.03
N ALA A 257 -2.36 5.96 6.60
CA ALA A 257 -1.09 5.28 6.46
C ALA A 257 -0.87 4.28 7.60
N ARG A 258 -0.25 4.70 8.71
CA ARG A 258 0.09 3.84 9.86
C ARG A 258 -0.01 4.61 11.17
N ALA A 259 -0.48 3.92 12.22
CA ALA A 259 -0.64 4.52 13.54
C ALA A 259 0.69 5.11 14.08
N ALA A 260 1.80 4.42 13.84
CA ALA A 260 3.14 4.82 14.31
C ALA A 260 3.66 6.17 13.77
N LEU A 261 2.95 6.84 12.85
CA LEU A 261 3.34 8.15 12.31
C LEU A 261 2.91 9.33 13.18
N HIS A 262 2.08 9.09 14.19
CA HIS A 262 1.67 10.10 15.16
C HIS A 262 1.82 9.58 16.58
N ASP A 263 2.07 10.52 17.49
CA ASP A 263 1.87 10.29 18.91
C ASP A 263 0.36 10.21 19.19
N LEU A 264 -0.06 9.21 19.98
CA LEU A 264 -1.47 8.98 20.30
C LEU A 264 -1.95 9.86 21.48
N ASP A 265 -1.02 10.32 22.32
CA ASP A 265 -1.34 11.16 23.47
C ASP A 265 -1.46 12.66 23.09
N ALA A 266 -0.83 13.05 21.99
CA ALA A 266 -0.82 14.42 21.44
C ALA A 266 -2.13 14.78 20.73
#